data_AF-A0A2R3P780-F1
#
_entry.id   AF-A0A2R3P780-F1
#
_cell.length_a   1.000
_cell.length_b   1.000
_cell.length_c   1.000
_cell.angle_alpha   90.00
_cell.angle_beta   90.00
_cell.angle_gamma   90.00
#
_symmetry.space_group_name_H-M   'P 1'
#
loop_
_entity.id
_entity.type
_entity.pdbx_description
1 polymer ?
#
loop_
_entity_poly.entity_id
_entity_poly.type
_entity_poly.pdbx_seq_one_letter_code
_entity_poly.pdbx_strand_id
1 'polypeptide(L)'
;MKKLLSLLSGIGIASSGSVLTANTINIKQINNENVEIIEDLNEGQTGPEINVNTIKVSDAISKIKQTAEKQTYVSINEAIEAIQKETLVGTEVSLEKSEYIVREENKINGLVHLNLALTLKKDYTWDNESLESTLYVSTIAKIDERINVDKNEVLAKFKELWSTIPEGEGKVEHKKYFKSKNEALLEILQTEFEYGQVTNAIIKSASNDEGKVINDDIEFEVEVLLDKNHKWLNEVEGEKTMNLNTFNFYLKIDERKEASFNELNTDIINELGKNNIKFYSEQEALDAIEQYKTESNIESIKDGGVSLVVKENDISSQIHSIYDKEFIIEAKIDEKIYKWSDETILTKEINLLTLIDSRIQVKQNLVENQLKDAVESKVFASQGELVQAILDTSLEEGATVLNIKINVVDDETNIQVIVAIDGEYRWDIKDDSNEPLTFEIKSKVYDNRVDFSEAAKSLSNTFKTESFANKEEIEAFVEHQKVNGIDIEFVDANGSQEKGWIINLILTPNKNMTWSDGTNSSQKLMVTAKAAK
;
A
#
# COMPACT_ATOMS: atom_id res chain seq x y z
N MET A 1 -20.39 -23.06 -3.67
CA MET A 1 -21.06 -23.23 -2.37
C MET A 1 -22.44 -22.59 -2.44
N LYS A 2 -23.48 -23.40 -2.70
CA LYS A 2 -24.88 -22.99 -2.72
C LYS A 2 -25.53 -23.54 -1.45
N LYS A 3 -25.84 -22.68 -0.47
CA LYS A 3 -26.79 -22.87 0.62
C LYS A 3 -26.67 -21.67 1.59
N LEU A 4 -27.23 -20.52 1.22
CA LEU A 4 -27.64 -19.48 2.19
C LEU A 4 -28.52 -18.37 1.54
N LEU A 5 -29.38 -18.74 0.60
CA LEU A 5 -30.33 -17.83 -0.05
C LEU A 5 -31.67 -18.55 -0.22
N SER A 6 -32.40 -18.68 0.88
CA SER A 6 -33.83 -19.00 0.89
C SER A 6 -34.42 -18.71 2.27
N LEU A 7 -34.55 -17.45 2.66
CA LEU A 7 -35.33 -17.07 3.86
C LEU A 7 -35.87 -15.62 3.84
N LEU A 8 -35.92 -14.96 2.68
CA LEU A 8 -36.39 -13.56 2.56
C LEU A 8 -37.62 -13.38 1.64
N SER A 9 -38.40 -14.42 1.40
CA SER A 9 -39.66 -14.29 0.67
C SER A 9 -40.76 -15.10 1.35
N GLY A 10 -41.55 -14.41 2.18
CA GLY A 10 -42.82 -14.95 2.69
C GLY A 10 -43.05 -14.76 4.18
N ILE A 11 -43.31 -13.53 4.62
CA ILE A 11 -44.29 -13.31 5.68
C ILE A 11 -45.37 -12.41 5.10
N GLY A 12 -46.24 -13.06 4.34
CA GLY A 12 -47.61 -12.61 4.21
C GLY A 12 -48.27 -12.73 5.58
N ILE A 13 -48.99 -11.67 5.92
CA ILE A 13 -50.11 -11.58 6.85
C ILE A 13 -50.66 -12.98 7.21
N ALA A 14 -50.31 -13.45 8.41
CA ALA A 14 -50.99 -14.54 9.10
C ALA A 14 -51.36 -14.05 10.49
N SER A 15 -52.50 -13.37 10.54
CA SER A 15 -53.28 -13.19 11.75
C SER A 15 -53.71 -14.57 12.26
N SER A 16 -53.01 -15.07 13.27
CA SER A 16 -53.47 -16.13 14.17
C SER A 16 -52.89 -15.78 15.53
N GLY A 17 -53.65 -15.26 16.48
CA GLY A 17 -54.81 -15.95 17.02
C GLY A 17 -54.39 -16.60 18.34
N SER A 18 -54.00 -15.77 19.30
CA SER A 18 -54.00 -16.11 20.72
C SER A 18 -54.43 -14.86 21.47
N VAL A 19 -55.73 -14.57 21.34
CA VAL A 19 -56.41 -13.64 22.23
C VAL A 19 -56.38 -14.31 23.61
N LEU A 20 -55.37 -13.99 24.41
CA LEU A 20 -55.52 -14.03 25.85
C LEU A 20 -56.35 -12.81 26.19
N THR A 21 -57.65 -13.03 26.33
CA THR A 21 -58.59 -12.12 26.95
C THR A 21 -58.06 -11.77 28.34
N ALA A 22 -57.29 -10.70 28.44
CA ALA A 22 -57.05 -10.03 29.70
C ALA A 22 -58.41 -9.49 30.15
N ASN A 23 -58.93 -10.09 31.22
CA ASN A 23 -60.18 -9.66 31.84
C ASN A 23 -60.14 -8.15 32.05
N THR A 24 -61.05 -7.46 31.35
CA THR A 24 -61.42 -6.09 31.65
C THR A 24 -62.01 -6.08 33.06
N ILE A 25 -61.20 -5.77 34.08
CA ILE A 25 -61.76 -5.35 35.36
C ILE A 25 -62.19 -3.90 35.16
N ASN A 26 -63.47 -3.76 34.83
CA ASN A 26 -64.22 -2.52 34.98
C ASN A 26 -64.25 -2.22 36.48
N ILE A 27 -63.41 -1.30 36.98
CA ILE A 27 -63.55 -0.79 38.35
C ILE A 27 -64.68 0.25 38.33
N LYS A 28 -65.91 -0.25 38.28
CA LYS A 28 -67.06 0.35 38.93
C LYS A 28 -67.52 -0.64 40.00
N GLN A 29 -67.64 -0.14 41.22
CA GLN A 29 -68.07 -0.86 42.42
C GLN A 29 -67.10 -1.93 42.94
N ILE A 30 -66.18 -1.51 43.81
CA ILE A 30 -65.81 -2.34 44.96
C ILE A 30 -66.80 -1.96 46.06
N ASN A 31 -67.69 -2.91 46.38
CA ASN A 31 -68.64 -2.79 47.48
C ASN A 31 -67.88 -2.66 48.81
N ASN A 32 -68.32 -1.71 49.62
CA ASN A 32 -68.06 -1.65 51.05
C ASN A 32 -68.65 -2.89 51.74
N GLU A 33 -67.82 -3.86 52.10
CA GLU A 33 -68.08 -4.88 53.12
C GLU A 33 -66.70 -5.18 53.76
N ASN A 34 -66.39 -5.00 55.04
CA ASN A 34 -67.15 -4.78 56.26
C ASN A 34 -66.43 -3.77 57.16
N VAL A 35 -67.13 -2.70 57.54
CA VAL A 35 -67.04 -2.12 58.88
C VAL A 35 -68.49 -2.03 59.33
N GLU A 36 -68.88 -2.82 60.33
CA GLU A 36 -70.18 -2.62 60.99
C GLU A 36 -70.13 -1.27 61.70
N ILE A 37 -70.75 -0.26 61.10
CA ILE A 37 -71.13 0.97 61.77
C ILE A 37 -72.56 0.76 62.24
N ILE A 38 -72.75 0.61 63.54
CA ILE A 38 -74.09 0.66 64.16
C ILE A 38 -74.50 2.14 64.17
N GLU A 39 -75.31 2.55 63.19
CA GLU A 39 -76.02 3.83 63.22
C GLU A 39 -77.37 3.63 63.93
N ASP A 40 -77.47 4.09 65.18
CA ASP A 40 -78.74 4.50 65.78
C ASP A 40 -78.51 5.84 66.52
N LEU A 41 -78.71 6.93 65.80
CA LEU A 41 -78.88 8.28 66.34
C LEU A 41 -80.38 8.52 66.54
N ASN A 42 -80.81 8.63 67.79
CA ASN A 42 -82.03 9.38 68.13
C ASN A 42 -81.64 10.63 68.92
N GLU A 43 -82.32 11.71 68.56
CA GLU A 43 -82.08 13.09 68.94
C GLU A 43 -82.09 13.36 70.45
N GLY A 44 -81.23 14.30 70.86
CA GLY A 44 -81.45 15.13 72.02
C GLY A 44 -80.38 14.99 73.10
N GLN A 45 -79.42 15.90 73.11
CA GLN A 45 -79.25 16.87 74.21
C GLN A 45 -78.10 17.84 73.95
N THR A 46 -78.31 19.03 74.46
CA THR A 46 -77.41 20.19 74.62
C THR A 46 -75.94 19.82 74.84
N GLY A 47 -75.04 20.47 74.08
CA GLY A 47 -73.61 20.19 74.08
C GLY A 47 -72.88 20.48 75.40
N PRO A 48 -71.57 20.17 75.39
CA PRO A 48 -70.59 21.21 75.70
C PRO A 48 -69.50 21.29 74.61
N GLU A 49 -68.89 22.47 74.54
CA GLU A 49 -67.53 22.77 74.07
C GLU A 49 -66.96 21.93 72.91
N ILE A 50 -66.74 22.60 71.76
CA ILE A 50 -65.83 22.09 70.72
C ILE A 50 -64.48 21.85 71.39
N ASN A 51 -64.23 20.60 71.74
CA ASN A 51 -62.95 20.17 72.25
C ASN A 51 -61.98 20.33 71.08
N VAL A 52 -61.03 21.26 71.21
CA VAL A 52 -60.14 21.70 70.13
C VAL A 52 -59.25 20.54 69.61
N ASN A 53 -59.31 19.38 70.26
CA ASN A 53 -58.50 18.20 70.01
C ASN A 53 -59.33 16.94 69.63
N THR A 54 -60.58 17.07 69.21
CA THR A 54 -61.35 15.93 68.67
C THR A 54 -61.10 15.73 67.18
N ILE A 55 -60.70 14.51 66.77
CA ILE A 55 -60.39 14.14 65.39
C ILE A 55 -61.48 13.23 64.83
N LYS A 56 -62.02 13.59 63.66
CA LYS A 56 -62.96 12.72 62.95
C LYS A 56 -62.23 11.54 62.32
N VAL A 57 -62.65 10.33 62.67
CA VAL A 57 -62.06 9.09 62.15
C VAL A 57 -62.14 9.02 60.62
N SER A 58 -63.28 9.43 60.07
CA SER A 58 -63.53 9.44 58.62
C SER A 58 -62.59 10.39 57.87
N ASP A 59 -62.29 11.56 58.45
CA ASP A 59 -61.36 12.54 57.85
C ASP A 59 -59.92 12.00 57.86
N ALA A 60 -59.51 11.38 58.98
CA ALA A 60 -58.17 10.81 59.10
C ALA A 60 -57.94 9.65 58.11
N ILE A 61 -58.91 8.73 58.00
CA ILE A 61 -58.85 7.62 57.03
C ILE A 61 -58.88 8.13 55.59
N SER A 62 -59.75 9.10 55.28
CA SER A 62 -59.87 9.66 53.93
C SER A 62 -58.58 10.35 53.51
N LYS A 63 -57.93 11.09 54.41
CA LYS A 63 -56.66 11.77 54.13
C LYS A 63 -55.52 10.77 53.87
N ILE A 64 -55.46 9.67 54.62
CA ILE A 64 -54.51 8.58 54.38
C ILE A 64 -54.73 7.98 52.99
N LYS A 65 -55.97 7.60 52.65
CA LYS A 65 -56.30 7.00 51.35
C LYS A 65 -56.02 7.96 50.19
N GLN A 66 -56.47 9.21 50.30
CA GLN A 66 -56.20 10.24 49.29
C GLN A 66 -54.71 10.46 49.07
N THR A 67 -53.90 10.43 50.14
CA THR A 67 -52.45 10.61 50.02
C THR A 67 -51.81 9.37 49.38
N ALA A 68 -52.16 8.16 49.83
CA ALA A 68 -51.64 6.91 49.27
C ALA A 68 -51.96 6.73 47.77
N GLU A 69 -53.13 7.21 47.33
CA GLU A 69 -53.60 7.13 45.93
C GLU A 69 -53.20 8.34 45.08
N LYS A 70 -52.59 9.38 45.69
CA LYS A 70 -52.32 10.67 45.05
C LYS A 70 -51.38 10.58 43.85
N GLN A 71 -50.37 9.71 43.93
CA GLN A 71 -49.28 9.63 42.98
C GLN A 71 -48.64 8.23 43.01
N THR A 72 -47.73 7.99 42.07
CA THR A 72 -46.83 6.83 42.11
C THR A 72 -45.60 7.17 42.96
N TYR A 73 -45.25 6.31 43.91
CA TYR A 73 -44.10 6.47 44.79
C TYR A 73 -42.91 5.60 44.33
N VAL A 74 -41.68 6.05 44.54
CA VAL A 74 -40.45 5.30 44.22
C VAL A 74 -40.14 4.20 45.23
N SER A 75 -40.77 4.22 46.41
CA SER A 75 -40.64 3.15 47.40
C SER A 75 -41.81 3.14 48.40
N ILE A 76 -41.97 2.01 49.11
CA ILE A 76 -42.92 1.90 50.22
C ILE A 76 -42.63 2.94 51.31
N ASN A 77 -41.36 3.20 51.62
CA ASN A 77 -40.97 4.18 52.64
C ASN A 77 -41.36 5.60 52.26
N GLU A 78 -41.15 5.98 51.00
CA GLU A 78 -41.58 7.30 50.51
C GLU A 78 -43.09 7.46 50.60
N ALA A 79 -43.87 6.43 50.25
CA ALA A 79 -45.32 6.44 50.41
C ALA A 79 -45.72 6.66 51.88
N ILE A 80 -45.04 5.99 52.82
CA ILE A 80 -45.29 6.14 54.26
C ILE A 80 -44.90 7.55 54.74
N GLU A 81 -43.75 8.08 54.34
CA GLU A 81 -43.31 9.43 54.69
C GLU A 81 -44.29 10.49 54.17
N ALA A 82 -44.79 10.32 52.94
CA ALA A 82 -45.81 11.21 52.37
C ALA A 82 -47.12 11.15 53.18
N ILE A 83 -47.57 9.95 53.54
CA ILE A 83 -48.74 9.76 54.40
C ILE A 83 -48.52 10.41 55.76
N GLN A 84 -47.39 10.18 56.42
CA GLN A 84 -47.03 10.77 57.72
C GLN A 84 -46.96 12.29 57.68
N LYS A 85 -46.52 12.88 56.57
CA LYS A 85 -46.43 14.33 56.40
C LYS A 85 -47.80 14.99 56.21
N GLU A 86 -48.73 14.27 55.59
CA GLU A 86 -50.06 14.76 55.23
C GLU A 86 -51.15 14.33 56.23
N THR A 87 -50.82 13.61 57.30
CA THR A 87 -51.80 13.20 58.32
C THR A 87 -52.32 14.39 59.14
N LEU A 88 -53.49 14.20 59.75
CA LEU A 88 -54.12 15.23 60.56
C LEU A 88 -53.32 15.51 61.83
N VAL A 89 -53.23 16.78 62.20
CA VAL A 89 -52.62 17.22 63.46
C VAL A 89 -53.27 16.49 64.64
N GLY A 90 -52.43 15.93 65.52
CA GLY A 90 -52.89 15.11 66.64
C GLY A 90 -52.90 13.59 66.38
N THR A 91 -52.48 13.15 65.19
CA THR A 91 -52.28 11.72 64.88
C THR A 91 -50.83 11.38 64.55
N GLU A 92 -50.46 10.11 64.71
CA GLU A 92 -49.21 9.50 64.26
C GLU A 92 -49.51 8.24 63.46
N VAL A 93 -48.78 8.02 62.36
CA VAL A 93 -48.94 6.85 61.50
C VAL A 93 -47.67 6.00 61.52
N SER A 94 -47.81 4.70 61.76
CA SER A 94 -46.76 3.70 61.61
C SER A 94 -47.19 2.59 60.65
N LEU A 95 -46.22 2.00 59.93
CA LEU A 95 -46.46 0.83 59.10
C LEU A 95 -46.46 -0.44 59.97
N GLU A 96 -47.53 -1.21 59.89
CA GLU A 96 -47.62 -2.53 60.54
C GLU A 96 -47.20 -3.64 59.58
N LYS A 97 -47.72 -3.60 58.34
CA LYS A 97 -47.44 -4.59 57.31
C LYS A 97 -47.63 -3.98 55.93
N SER A 98 -46.79 -4.36 54.98
CA SER A 98 -47.01 -4.11 53.55
C SER A 98 -47.03 -5.42 52.76
N GLU A 99 -47.85 -5.48 51.71
CA GLU A 99 -47.99 -6.67 50.85
C GLU A 99 -48.33 -6.27 49.41
N TYR A 100 -47.68 -6.87 48.41
CA TYR A 100 -47.97 -6.59 47.00
C TYR A 100 -49.27 -7.28 46.56
N ILE A 101 -50.22 -6.54 46.00
CA ILE A 101 -51.54 -7.03 45.55
C ILE A 101 -51.48 -7.52 44.09
N VAL A 102 -50.86 -6.71 43.22
CA VAL A 102 -50.61 -7.05 41.82
C VAL A 102 -49.12 -6.92 41.58
N ARG A 103 -48.52 -7.99 41.08
CA ARG A 103 -47.08 -8.11 40.88
C ARG A 103 -46.81 -8.38 39.42
N GLU A 104 -46.29 -7.39 38.70
CA GLU A 104 -45.51 -7.68 37.50
C GLU A 104 -44.28 -8.48 37.97
N GLU A 105 -43.78 -9.44 37.19
CA GLU A 105 -42.98 -10.59 37.65
C GLU A 105 -41.69 -10.27 38.45
N ASN A 106 -41.34 -9.01 38.69
CA ASN A 106 -40.23 -8.56 39.53
C ASN A 106 -40.70 -7.34 40.36
N LYS A 107 -40.29 -7.24 41.64
CA LYS A 107 -40.90 -6.38 42.71
C LYS A 107 -40.93 -4.85 42.49
N ILE A 108 -40.56 -4.37 41.32
CA ILE A 108 -40.13 -3.01 41.04
C ILE A 108 -41.23 -2.10 40.49
N ASN A 109 -42.43 -2.63 40.19
CA ASN A 109 -43.60 -1.85 39.78
C ASN A 109 -44.88 -2.60 40.16
N GLY A 110 -45.82 -1.94 40.83
CA GLY A 110 -47.09 -2.57 41.20
C GLY A 110 -47.92 -1.82 42.23
N LEU A 111 -49.00 -2.48 42.66
CA LEU A 111 -49.88 -2.00 43.72
C LEU A 111 -49.52 -2.68 45.04
N VAL A 112 -49.28 -1.88 46.07
CA VAL A 112 -48.92 -2.34 47.42
C VAL A 112 -50.05 -2.02 48.39
N HIS A 113 -50.53 -3.05 49.06
CA HIS A 113 -51.39 -2.93 50.23
C HIS A 113 -50.56 -2.46 51.42
N LEU A 114 -50.96 -1.35 52.03
CA LEU A 114 -50.36 -0.81 53.24
C LEU A 114 -51.36 -0.97 54.40
N ASN A 115 -50.95 -1.70 55.43
CA ASN A 115 -51.64 -1.75 56.71
C ASN A 115 -50.91 -0.82 57.68
N LEU A 116 -51.61 0.21 58.13
CA LEU A 116 -51.08 1.31 58.91
C LEU A 116 -51.76 1.34 60.29
N ALA A 117 -50.99 1.57 61.34
CA ALA A 117 -51.52 1.93 62.65
C ALA A 117 -51.56 3.46 62.77
N LEU A 118 -52.74 3.98 63.07
CA LEU A 118 -53.02 5.40 63.27
C LEU A 118 -53.29 5.63 64.75
N THR A 119 -52.35 6.26 65.45
CA THR A 119 -52.40 6.47 66.90
C THR A 119 -52.66 7.95 67.22
N LEU A 120 -53.51 8.21 68.21
CA LEU A 120 -53.72 9.56 68.74
C LEU A 120 -52.53 10.03 69.56
N LYS A 121 -52.11 11.27 69.34
CA LYS A 121 -51.17 11.97 70.22
C LYS A 121 -51.84 12.27 71.55
N LYS A 122 -51.01 12.45 72.58
CA LYS A 122 -51.46 12.86 73.91
C LYS A 122 -52.35 14.11 73.80
N ASP A 123 -53.48 14.09 74.51
CA ASP A 123 -54.50 15.15 74.58
C ASP A 123 -55.48 15.25 73.40
N TYR A 124 -55.50 14.27 72.48
CA TYR A 124 -56.51 14.14 71.42
C TYR A 124 -57.49 12.99 71.68
N THR A 125 -58.71 13.10 71.15
CA THR A 125 -59.74 12.05 71.20
C THR A 125 -60.34 11.82 69.81
N TRP A 126 -60.82 10.61 69.55
CA TRP A 126 -61.66 10.33 68.39
C TRP A 126 -63.05 10.96 68.58
N ASP A 127 -63.74 11.26 67.48
CA ASP A 127 -65.15 11.66 67.48
C ASP A 127 -66.10 10.53 67.91
N ASN A 128 -65.60 9.29 68.00
CA ASN A 128 -66.25 8.16 68.62
C ASN A 128 -65.44 7.67 69.84
N GLU A 129 -65.97 7.92 71.04
CA GLU A 129 -65.33 7.56 72.32
C GLU A 129 -65.23 6.04 72.56
N SER A 130 -65.94 5.21 71.78
CA SER A 130 -65.86 3.75 71.90
C SER A 130 -64.63 3.15 71.22
N LEU A 131 -63.83 3.97 70.52
CA LEU A 131 -62.65 3.52 69.79
C LEU A 131 -61.40 3.55 70.65
N GLU A 132 -60.52 2.57 70.42
CA GLU A 132 -59.20 2.55 71.02
C GLU A 132 -58.35 3.74 70.53
N SER A 133 -57.31 4.09 71.28
CA SER A 133 -56.38 5.17 70.93
C SER A 133 -55.62 4.94 69.62
N THR A 134 -55.60 3.69 69.14
CA THR A 134 -54.98 3.28 67.87
C THR A 134 -56.00 2.61 66.98
N LEU A 135 -56.03 3.01 65.71
CA LEU A 135 -56.87 2.44 64.66
C LEU A 135 -56.00 1.80 63.58
N TYR A 136 -56.46 0.71 62.97
CA TYR A 136 -55.78 0.08 61.84
C TYR A 136 -56.46 0.47 60.54
N VAL A 137 -55.68 1.04 59.62
CA VAL A 137 -56.15 1.54 58.33
C VAL A 137 -55.46 0.77 57.22
N SER A 138 -56.26 0.24 56.30
CA SER A 138 -55.76 -0.36 55.06
C SER A 138 -55.93 0.59 53.88
N THR A 139 -54.91 0.68 53.04
CA THR A 139 -54.92 1.46 51.80
C THR A 139 -54.02 0.83 50.74
N ILE A 140 -54.10 1.35 49.50
CA ILE A 140 -53.31 0.88 48.37
C ILE A 140 -52.45 2.05 47.89
N ALA A 141 -51.15 1.83 47.78
CA ALA A 141 -50.23 2.75 47.13
C ALA A 141 -49.68 2.15 45.84
N LYS A 142 -49.50 2.97 44.81
CA LYS A 142 -48.80 2.57 43.59
C LYS A 142 -47.30 2.82 43.77
N ILE A 143 -46.50 1.76 43.69
CA ILE A 143 -45.05 1.81 43.87
C ILE A 143 -44.36 1.46 42.54
N ASP A 144 -43.37 2.26 42.15
CA ASP A 144 -42.52 2.05 40.98
C ASP A 144 -41.05 2.32 41.31
N GLU A 145 -40.37 1.28 41.80
CA GLU A 145 -38.97 1.24 42.22
C GLU A 145 -37.98 1.18 41.04
N ARG A 146 -38.44 1.23 39.77
CA ARG A 146 -37.56 1.26 38.60
C ARG A 146 -36.68 2.52 38.59
N ILE A 147 -35.43 2.35 38.18
CA ILE A 147 -34.45 3.44 38.08
C ILE A 147 -34.78 4.32 36.85
N ASN A 148 -34.80 5.64 37.05
CA ASN A 148 -34.99 6.59 35.96
C ASN A 148 -33.73 6.69 35.10
N VAL A 149 -33.90 6.57 33.79
CA VAL A 149 -32.85 6.75 32.78
C VAL A 149 -33.11 8.05 32.02
N ASP A 150 -32.10 8.92 31.96
CA ASP A 150 -32.16 10.13 31.15
C ASP A 150 -31.94 9.79 29.66
N LYS A 151 -32.84 10.26 28.81
CA LYS A 151 -32.71 10.16 27.36
C LYS A 151 -31.38 10.76 26.86
N ASN A 152 -30.90 11.83 27.49
CA ASN A 152 -29.65 12.47 27.09
C ASN A 152 -28.41 11.59 27.35
N GLU A 153 -28.46 10.77 28.40
CA GLU A 153 -27.38 9.84 28.74
C GLU A 153 -27.26 8.73 27.69
N VAL A 154 -28.40 8.17 27.27
CA VAL A 154 -28.44 7.17 26.19
C VAL A 154 -28.05 7.79 24.85
N LEU A 155 -28.53 9.02 24.55
CA LEU A 155 -28.15 9.73 23.33
C LEU A 155 -26.63 10.02 23.28
N ALA A 156 -25.98 10.24 24.42
CA ALA A 156 -24.54 10.46 24.48
C ALA A 156 -23.74 9.25 23.98
N LYS A 157 -24.22 8.01 24.23
CA LYS A 157 -23.59 6.78 23.72
C LYS A 157 -23.56 6.72 22.20
N PHE A 158 -24.63 7.15 21.55
CA PHE A 158 -24.67 7.22 20.09
C PHE A 158 -23.83 8.38 19.54
N LYS A 159 -23.70 9.50 20.28
CA LYS A 159 -22.82 10.61 19.90
C LYS A 159 -21.34 10.24 19.95
N GLU A 160 -20.92 9.29 20.80
CA GLU A 160 -19.55 8.78 20.80
C GLU A 160 -19.18 8.13 19.45
N LEU A 161 -20.15 7.57 18.71
CA LEU A 161 -19.94 7.04 17.36
C LEU A 161 -19.63 8.13 16.32
N TRP A 162 -19.92 9.40 16.63
CA TRP A 162 -19.56 10.59 15.86
C TRP A 162 -18.25 11.23 16.35
N SER A 163 -17.54 10.61 17.30
CA SER A 163 -16.33 11.20 17.88
C SER A 163 -15.29 11.58 16.83
N THR A 164 -14.52 12.62 17.16
CA THR A 164 -13.39 13.04 16.34
C THR A 164 -12.22 12.10 16.62
N ILE A 165 -11.67 11.53 15.57
CA ILE A 165 -10.43 10.78 15.60
C ILE A 165 -9.31 11.83 15.65
N PRO A 166 -8.54 11.89 16.76
CA PRO A 166 -7.48 12.87 16.91
C PRO A 166 -6.38 12.62 15.87
N GLU A 167 -5.63 13.67 15.57
CA GLU A 167 -4.44 13.59 14.72
C GLU A 167 -3.47 12.51 15.26
N GLY A 168 -2.98 11.65 14.38
CA GLY A 168 -2.05 10.55 14.69
C GLY A 168 -0.88 10.53 13.70
N GLU A 169 0.04 9.57 13.83
CA GLU A 169 1.18 9.46 12.89
C GLU A 169 0.68 9.32 11.44
N GLY A 170 0.76 10.42 10.68
CA GLY A 170 0.39 10.47 9.27
C GLY A 170 -1.11 10.60 8.98
N LYS A 171 -1.97 10.91 9.97
CA LYS A 171 -3.41 11.15 9.75
C LYS A 171 -3.86 12.48 10.32
N VAL A 172 -4.57 13.27 9.53
CA VAL A 172 -5.16 14.56 9.97
C VAL A 172 -6.33 14.30 10.93
N GLU A 173 -6.61 15.23 11.83
CA GLU A 173 -7.81 15.15 12.68
C GLU A 173 -9.08 15.11 11.81
N HIS A 174 -9.97 14.15 12.07
CA HIS A 174 -11.21 14.00 11.31
C HIS A 174 -12.33 13.34 12.12
N LYS A 175 -13.60 13.55 11.74
CA LYS A 175 -14.71 12.80 12.34
C LYS A 175 -14.63 11.32 11.99
N LYS A 176 -14.99 10.41 12.91
CA LYS A 176 -15.15 8.98 12.57
C LYS A 176 -16.11 8.84 11.38
N TYR A 177 -15.63 8.19 10.33
CA TYR A 177 -16.40 7.86 9.14
C TYR A 177 -16.72 6.38 9.13
N PHE A 178 -17.92 6.02 8.71
CA PHE A 178 -18.28 4.64 8.38
C PHE A 178 -18.12 4.42 6.87
N LYS A 179 -17.59 3.25 6.47
CA LYS A 179 -17.32 2.92 5.06
C LYS A 179 -18.59 2.59 4.29
N SER A 180 -19.70 2.34 4.99
CA SER A 180 -21.01 2.13 4.39
C SER A 180 -22.15 2.38 5.39
N LYS A 181 -23.34 2.59 4.85
CA LYS A 181 -24.60 2.59 5.61
C LYS A 181 -24.80 1.33 6.45
N ASN A 182 -24.43 0.16 5.90
CA ASN A 182 -24.58 -1.12 6.60
C ASN A 182 -23.61 -1.28 7.77
N GLU A 183 -22.37 -0.83 7.61
CA GLU A 183 -21.40 -0.82 8.71
C GLU A 183 -21.87 0.08 9.85
N ALA A 184 -22.37 1.28 9.52
CA ALA A 184 -22.97 2.18 10.50
C ALA A 184 -24.15 1.52 11.24
N LEU A 185 -25.09 0.89 10.51
CA LEU A 185 -26.22 0.17 11.12
C LEU A 185 -25.77 -0.95 12.07
N LEU A 186 -24.75 -1.73 11.67
CA LEU A 186 -24.23 -2.81 12.51
C LEU A 186 -23.62 -2.28 13.81
N GLU A 187 -22.82 -1.20 13.73
CA GLU A 187 -22.22 -0.57 14.91
C GLU A 187 -23.31 -0.02 15.87
N ILE A 188 -24.35 0.61 15.32
CA ILE A 188 -25.49 1.10 16.09
C ILE A 188 -26.18 -0.06 16.83
N LEU A 189 -26.49 -1.15 16.12
CA LEU A 189 -27.17 -2.32 16.70
C LEU A 189 -26.31 -3.03 17.75
N GLN A 190 -24.99 -2.90 17.68
CA GLN A 190 -24.03 -3.46 18.63
C GLN A 190 -23.68 -2.50 19.78
N THR A 191 -24.24 -1.29 19.81
CA THR A 191 -23.97 -0.32 20.88
C THR A 191 -24.54 -0.83 22.21
N GLU A 192 -23.64 -1.15 23.14
CA GLU A 192 -23.99 -1.63 24.48
C GLU A 192 -24.18 -0.47 25.46
N PHE A 193 -25.19 -0.58 26.32
CA PHE A 193 -25.38 0.29 27.49
C PHE A 193 -26.09 -0.47 28.60
N GLU A 194 -25.88 -0.03 29.84
CA GLU A 194 -26.25 -0.78 31.05
C GLU A 194 -27.76 -0.99 31.23
N TYR A 195 -28.58 -0.12 30.64
CA TYR A 195 -29.99 0.01 30.98
C TYR A 195 -30.96 -0.70 30.01
N GLY A 196 -30.46 -1.29 28.92
CA GLY A 196 -31.32 -1.87 27.89
C GLY A 196 -30.57 -2.35 26.65
N GLN A 197 -31.29 -2.41 25.53
CA GLN A 197 -30.73 -2.83 24.24
C GLN A 197 -31.32 -2.02 23.09
N VAL A 198 -30.55 -1.93 22.00
CA VAL A 198 -31.08 -1.46 20.72
C VAL A 198 -31.92 -2.57 20.10
N THR A 199 -33.18 -2.27 19.78
CA THR A 199 -34.10 -3.24 19.16
C THR A 199 -34.25 -3.04 17.66
N ASN A 200 -34.02 -1.81 17.19
CA ASN A 200 -34.14 -1.46 15.79
C ASN A 200 -33.28 -0.24 15.46
N ALA A 201 -32.81 -0.16 14.22
CA ALA A 201 -32.13 1.00 13.66
C ALA A 201 -32.48 1.12 12.18
N ILE A 202 -32.94 2.30 11.76
CA ILE A 202 -33.32 2.59 10.38
C ILE A 202 -32.68 3.90 9.91
N ILE A 203 -32.51 4.02 8.60
CA ILE A 203 -32.01 5.24 7.95
C ILE A 203 -33.20 6.13 7.63
N LYS A 204 -33.23 7.36 8.15
CA LYS A 204 -34.37 8.27 8.01
C LYS A 204 -34.30 9.15 6.77
N SER A 205 -33.13 9.71 6.52
CA SER A 205 -32.84 10.47 5.31
C SER A 205 -31.46 10.06 4.83
N ALA A 206 -31.42 9.20 3.81
CA ALA A 206 -30.31 9.29 2.87
C ALA A 206 -30.61 10.51 1.99
N SER A 207 -29.64 11.38 1.71
CA SER A 207 -29.79 12.26 0.56
C SER A 207 -30.14 11.37 -0.64
N ASN A 208 -31.17 11.77 -1.41
CA ASN A 208 -31.90 10.96 -2.39
C ASN A 208 -31.08 10.53 -3.63
N ASP A 209 -29.75 10.56 -3.56
CA ASP A 209 -28.93 10.10 -4.66
C ASP A 209 -28.70 8.59 -4.49
N GLU A 210 -29.16 7.80 -5.46
CA GLU A 210 -28.80 6.39 -5.64
C GLU A 210 -27.29 6.16 -5.85
N GLY A 211 -26.46 7.22 -5.71
CA GLY A 211 -25.02 7.20 -5.80
C GLY A 211 -24.32 6.86 -4.49
N LYS A 212 -23.00 6.65 -4.57
CA LYS A 212 -22.13 6.47 -3.40
C LYS A 212 -22.25 7.69 -2.47
N VAL A 213 -22.37 7.43 -1.18
CA VAL A 213 -22.36 8.49 -0.16
C VAL A 213 -20.92 8.93 0.10
N ILE A 214 -20.63 10.20 -0.17
CA ILE A 214 -19.28 10.76 -0.03
C ILE A 214 -19.29 11.81 1.07
N ASN A 215 -18.60 11.51 2.18
CA ASN A 215 -18.35 12.46 3.27
C ASN A 215 -19.63 13.16 3.78
N ASP A 216 -20.74 12.44 3.83
CA ASP A 216 -22.08 13.00 4.09
C ASP A 216 -22.58 12.59 5.49
N ASP A 217 -23.41 13.44 6.07
CA ASP A 217 -24.03 13.21 7.38
C ASP A 217 -25.40 12.54 7.17
N ILE A 218 -25.52 11.27 7.57
CA ILE A 218 -26.72 10.46 7.38
C ILE A 218 -27.50 10.35 8.69
N GLU A 219 -28.80 10.66 8.66
CA GLU A 219 -29.68 10.56 9.82
C GLU A 219 -30.15 9.13 10.06
N PHE A 220 -29.96 8.65 11.29
CA PHE A 220 -30.42 7.36 11.78
C PHE A 220 -31.49 7.57 12.85
N GLU A 221 -32.54 6.76 12.78
CA GLU A 221 -33.52 6.59 13.83
C GLU A 221 -33.27 5.25 14.54
N VAL A 222 -33.16 5.28 15.86
CA VAL A 222 -32.81 4.12 16.68
C VAL A 222 -33.84 3.92 17.78
N GLU A 223 -34.33 2.71 17.90
CA GLU A 223 -35.25 2.31 18.95
C GLU A 223 -34.49 1.58 20.06
N VAL A 224 -34.64 2.08 21.28
CA VAL A 224 -34.02 1.53 22.48
C VAL A 224 -35.10 1.03 23.42
N LEU A 225 -35.00 -0.24 23.78
CA LEU A 225 -35.84 -0.88 24.79
C LEU A 225 -35.07 -0.98 26.10
N LEU A 226 -35.55 -0.31 27.15
CA LEU A 226 -35.04 -0.49 28.50
C LEU A 226 -35.38 -1.88 29.04
N ASP A 227 -34.49 -2.41 29.87
CA ASP A 227 -34.78 -3.62 30.61
C ASP A 227 -35.92 -3.40 31.62
N LYS A 228 -36.33 -4.47 32.31
CA LYS A 228 -37.43 -4.41 33.26
C LYS A 228 -37.16 -3.51 34.48
N ASN A 229 -35.90 -3.30 34.86
CA ASN A 229 -35.47 -2.56 36.06
C ASN A 229 -35.40 -1.04 35.87
N HIS A 230 -35.51 -0.58 34.62
CA HIS A 230 -35.36 0.83 34.25
C HIS A 230 -36.64 1.40 33.64
N LYS A 231 -36.78 2.72 33.70
CA LYS A 231 -37.84 3.50 33.05
C LYS A 231 -37.30 4.83 32.56
N TRP A 232 -37.98 5.45 31.59
CA TRP A 232 -37.54 6.75 31.10
C TRP A 232 -37.89 7.87 32.09
N LEU A 233 -36.95 8.79 32.28
CA LEU A 233 -37.18 10.01 33.06
C LEU A 233 -38.23 10.89 32.35
N ASN A 234 -39.25 11.36 33.09
CA ASN A 234 -40.36 12.22 32.64
C ASN A 234 -41.42 11.55 31.72
N GLU A 235 -41.84 10.32 32.03
CA GLU A 235 -43.07 9.78 31.44
C GLU A 235 -44.29 10.52 32.00
N VAL A 236 -45.14 11.05 31.12
CA VAL A 236 -46.36 11.78 31.50
C VAL A 236 -47.31 10.80 32.19
N GLU A 237 -47.81 11.19 33.36
CA GLU A 237 -48.71 10.37 34.18
C GLU A 237 -49.98 10.00 33.39
N GLY A 238 -50.16 8.71 33.08
CA GLY A 238 -51.36 8.17 32.42
C GLY A 238 -51.14 7.56 31.03
N GLU A 239 -49.99 7.75 30.40
CA GLU A 239 -49.63 7.00 29.20
C GLU A 239 -49.09 5.61 29.57
N LYS A 240 -49.40 4.59 28.76
CA LYS A 240 -48.77 3.27 28.91
C LYS A 240 -47.26 3.48 28.87
N THR A 241 -46.60 3.24 30.00
CA THR A 241 -45.15 3.34 30.16
C THR A 241 -44.49 2.37 29.17
N MET A 242 -44.20 2.82 27.97
CA MET A 242 -43.44 2.03 27.01
C MET A 242 -41.97 2.17 27.39
N ASN A 243 -41.34 1.05 27.76
CA ASN A 243 -39.88 0.99 27.94
C ASN A 243 -39.11 1.29 26.63
N LEU A 244 -39.81 1.54 25.52
CA LEU A 244 -39.28 1.87 24.21
C LEU A 244 -39.17 3.40 24.02
N ASN A 245 -38.00 3.90 23.66
CA ASN A 245 -37.83 5.24 23.13
C ASN A 245 -37.14 5.23 21.77
N THR A 246 -37.30 6.34 21.06
CA THR A 246 -36.71 6.55 19.75
C THR A 246 -35.77 7.75 19.78
N PHE A 247 -34.58 7.58 19.21
CA PHE A 247 -33.55 8.60 19.12
C PHE A 247 -33.22 8.87 17.65
N ASN A 248 -32.96 10.14 17.32
CA ASN A 248 -32.38 10.51 16.02
C ASN A 248 -30.99 11.09 16.24
N PHE A 249 -30.03 10.65 15.43
CA PHE A 249 -28.70 11.23 15.37
C PHE A 249 -28.12 11.04 13.98
N TYR A 250 -27.04 11.75 13.70
CA TYR A 250 -26.35 11.68 12.43
C TYR A 250 -25.10 10.82 12.61
N LEU A 251 -24.72 10.05 11.59
CA LEU A 251 -23.39 9.45 11.43
C LEU A 251 -22.79 9.86 10.11
N LYS A 252 -21.47 10.06 10.09
CA LYS A 252 -20.77 10.46 8.88
C LYS A 252 -20.36 9.23 8.07
N ILE A 253 -20.72 9.21 6.79
CA ILE A 253 -20.48 8.07 5.89
C ILE A 253 -19.62 8.51 4.72
N ASP A 254 -18.62 7.70 4.39
CA ASP A 254 -17.75 7.91 3.24
C ASP A 254 -17.44 6.57 2.56
N GLU A 255 -18.13 6.30 1.45
CA GLU A 255 -18.08 5.04 0.70
C GLU A 255 -16.97 5.03 -0.37
N ARG A 256 -16.04 6.00 -0.31
CA ARG A 256 -14.83 5.99 -1.14
C ARG A 256 -13.88 4.90 -0.68
N LYS A 257 -13.22 4.25 -1.64
CA LYS A 257 -12.13 3.30 -1.36
C LYS A 257 -10.91 4.07 -0.83
N GLU A 258 -10.09 3.41 -0.04
CA GLU A 258 -8.83 3.98 0.45
C GLU A 258 -7.68 3.61 -0.51
N ALA A 259 -6.84 4.60 -0.83
CA ALA A 259 -5.57 4.40 -1.53
C ALA A 259 -4.40 4.71 -0.59
N SER A 260 -3.38 3.85 -0.55
CA SER A 260 -2.18 4.05 0.26
C SER A 260 -1.11 4.78 -0.54
N PHE A 261 -0.82 6.03 -0.18
CA PHE A 261 0.26 6.78 -0.82
C PHE A 261 1.64 6.17 -0.57
N ASN A 262 1.88 5.65 0.63
CA ASN A 262 3.17 5.05 0.97
C ASN A 262 3.43 3.76 0.20
N GLU A 263 2.40 2.95 -0.03
CA GLU A 263 2.47 1.76 -0.87
C GLU A 263 2.81 2.15 -2.31
N LEU A 264 2.07 3.10 -2.87
CA LEU A 264 2.33 3.66 -4.21
C LEU A 264 3.76 4.20 -4.37
N ASN A 265 4.21 5.02 -3.43
CA ASN A 265 5.55 5.62 -3.44
C ASN A 265 6.65 4.55 -3.38
N THR A 266 6.48 3.56 -2.50
CA THR A 266 7.44 2.46 -2.35
C THR A 266 7.51 1.59 -3.59
N ASP A 267 6.36 1.28 -4.19
CA ASP A 267 6.27 0.45 -5.40
C ASP A 267 6.97 1.14 -6.59
N ILE A 268 6.68 2.43 -6.84
CA ILE A 268 7.34 3.19 -7.90
C ILE A 268 8.85 3.26 -7.70
N ILE A 269 9.32 3.55 -6.47
CA ILE A 269 10.76 3.65 -6.18
C ILE A 269 11.45 2.29 -6.37
N ASN A 270 10.79 1.19 -6.00
CA ASN A 270 11.37 -0.14 -6.17
C ASN A 270 11.40 -0.55 -7.65
N GLU A 271 10.33 -0.32 -8.40
CA GLU A 271 10.26 -0.74 -9.80
C GLU A 271 11.12 0.15 -10.71
N LEU A 272 11.25 1.45 -10.45
CA LEU A 272 11.87 2.41 -11.39
C LEU A 272 13.11 3.14 -10.85
N GLY A 273 13.48 2.95 -9.58
CA GLY A 273 14.54 3.72 -8.92
C GLY A 273 15.97 3.21 -9.11
N LYS A 274 16.93 4.05 -8.67
CA LYS A 274 18.39 3.90 -8.81
C LYS A 274 18.98 2.54 -8.41
N ASN A 275 18.34 1.81 -7.49
CA ASN A 275 18.85 0.52 -7.02
C ASN A 275 18.54 -0.65 -7.98
N ASN A 276 17.59 -0.46 -8.91
CA ASN A 276 17.10 -1.54 -9.77
C ASN A 276 17.23 -1.25 -11.27
N ILE A 277 17.22 0.01 -11.72
CA ILE A 277 17.22 0.33 -13.15
C ILE A 277 18.11 1.54 -13.47
N LYS A 278 18.95 1.37 -14.50
CA LYS A 278 19.65 2.45 -15.22
C LYS A 278 18.88 2.70 -16.51
N PHE A 279 18.64 3.97 -16.86
CA PHE A 279 18.09 4.35 -18.16
C PHE A 279 19.17 4.95 -19.05
N TYR A 280 19.04 4.82 -20.36
CA TYR A 280 19.99 5.34 -21.33
C TYR A 280 19.57 6.68 -21.94
N SER A 281 18.38 7.18 -21.58
CA SER A 281 17.92 8.53 -21.90
C SER A 281 16.85 9.00 -20.93
N GLU A 282 16.63 10.32 -20.84
CA GLU A 282 15.49 10.87 -20.09
C GLU A 282 14.15 10.39 -20.67
N GLN A 283 14.04 10.26 -22.00
CA GLN A 283 12.82 9.78 -22.65
C GLN A 283 12.51 8.33 -22.27
N GLU A 284 13.51 7.46 -22.21
CA GLU A 284 13.32 6.08 -21.78
C GLU A 284 12.82 6.00 -20.33
N ALA A 285 13.32 6.86 -19.44
CA ALA A 285 12.82 6.96 -18.08
C ALA A 285 11.35 7.44 -18.04
N LEU A 286 10.99 8.44 -18.86
CA LEU A 286 9.61 8.91 -18.99
C LEU A 286 8.67 7.82 -19.54
N ASP A 287 9.11 7.09 -20.56
CA ASP A 287 8.37 5.98 -21.15
C ASP A 287 8.15 4.86 -20.13
N ALA A 288 9.15 4.56 -19.29
CA ALA A 288 9.03 3.57 -18.21
C ALA A 288 8.03 4.03 -17.12
N ILE A 289 8.02 5.31 -16.76
CA ILE A 289 7.02 5.88 -15.84
C ILE A 289 5.61 5.80 -16.45
N GLU A 290 5.47 6.07 -17.74
CA GLU A 290 4.18 5.95 -18.45
C GLU A 290 3.72 4.49 -18.52
N GLN A 291 4.63 3.57 -18.85
CA GLN A 291 4.35 2.13 -18.89
C GLN A 291 3.94 1.58 -17.52
N TYR A 292 4.58 2.04 -16.44
CA TYR A 292 4.19 1.67 -15.08
C TYR A 292 2.72 1.96 -14.78
N LYS A 293 2.15 3.05 -15.33
CA LYS A 293 0.70 3.35 -15.16
C LYS A 293 -0.20 2.24 -15.70
N THR A 294 0.26 1.53 -16.73
CA THR A 294 -0.49 0.45 -17.37
C THR A 294 -0.22 -0.92 -16.77
N GLU A 295 0.95 -1.13 -16.17
CA GLU A 295 1.40 -2.43 -15.67
C GLU A 295 1.36 -2.57 -14.14
N SER A 296 1.24 -1.45 -13.40
CA SER A 296 1.21 -1.43 -11.93
C SER A 296 0.21 -2.43 -11.37
N ASN A 297 0.59 -3.11 -10.28
CA ASN A 297 -0.28 -4.05 -9.57
C ASN A 297 -1.24 -3.40 -8.57
N ILE A 298 -1.10 -2.10 -8.34
CA ILE A 298 -1.90 -1.35 -7.38
C ILE A 298 -3.32 -1.13 -7.95
N GLU A 299 -4.33 -1.64 -7.25
CA GLU A 299 -5.73 -1.62 -7.71
C GLU A 299 -6.21 -0.21 -8.04
N SER A 300 -5.86 0.79 -7.22
CA SER A 300 -6.27 2.17 -7.42
C SER A 300 -5.67 2.81 -8.68
N ILE A 301 -4.56 2.29 -9.21
CA ILE A 301 -4.04 2.72 -10.52
C ILE A 301 -4.79 1.96 -11.63
N LYS A 302 -4.93 0.63 -11.50
CA LYS A 302 -5.58 -0.23 -12.52
C LYS A 302 -7.01 0.19 -12.85
N ASP A 303 -7.78 0.60 -11.84
CA ASP A 303 -9.17 1.01 -12.03
C ASP A 303 -9.33 2.51 -12.37
N GLY A 304 -8.21 3.23 -12.52
CA GLY A 304 -8.18 4.65 -12.86
C GLY A 304 -8.50 5.58 -11.68
N GLY A 305 -8.61 5.05 -10.45
CA GLY A 305 -8.86 5.82 -9.24
C GLY A 305 -7.71 6.75 -8.81
N VAL A 306 -6.48 6.46 -9.25
CA VAL A 306 -5.27 7.27 -9.09
C VAL A 306 -4.65 7.48 -10.47
N SER A 307 -4.48 8.75 -10.84
CA SER A 307 -3.73 9.15 -12.03
C SER A 307 -2.34 9.63 -11.62
N LEU A 308 -1.35 9.29 -12.44
CA LEU A 308 0.04 9.73 -12.28
C LEU A 308 0.40 10.69 -13.41
N VAL A 309 0.96 11.85 -13.07
CA VAL A 309 1.42 12.85 -14.04
C VAL A 309 2.83 13.26 -13.69
N VAL A 310 3.76 13.12 -14.64
CA VAL A 310 5.12 13.61 -14.44
C VAL A 310 5.11 15.13 -14.63
N LYS A 311 5.58 15.88 -13.64
CA LYS A 311 5.89 17.29 -13.78
C LYS A 311 7.22 17.41 -14.51
N GLU A 312 7.22 18.15 -15.61
CA GLU A 312 8.46 18.62 -16.22
C GLU A 312 9.20 19.46 -15.18
N ASN A 313 10.37 18.97 -14.76
CA ASN A 313 11.29 19.72 -13.94
C ASN A 313 12.45 20.13 -14.84
N ASP A 314 12.45 21.40 -15.25
CA ASP A 314 13.35 21.99 -16.26
C ASP A 314 14.82 22.11 -15.80
N ILE A 315 15.20 21.49 -14.69
CA ILE A 315 16.58 21.52 -14.19
C ILE A 315 17.35 20.38 -14.87
N SER A 316 17.63 20.51 -16.16
CA SER A 316 18.65 19.70 -16.83
C SER A 316 20.01 20.38 -16.68
N SER A 317 20.79 20.02 -15.66
CA SER A 317 22.22 20.25 -15.71
C SER A 317 22.88 19.03 -16.36
N GLN A 318 22.68 18.86 -17.67
CA GLN A 318 23.48 17.91 -18.46
C GLN A 318 24.90 18.46 -18.57
N ILE A 319 25.69 18.26 -17.52
CA ILE A 319 27.11 18.60 -17.49
C ILE A 319 27.95 17.34 -17.79
N HIS A 320 27.39 16.15 -17.57
CA HIS A 320 28.07 14.87 -17.71
C HIS A 320 27.17 13.86 -18.43
N SER A 321 27.77 12.92 -19.14
CA SER A 321 27.10 11.82 -19.87
C SER A 321 26.49 10.77 -18.93
N ILE A 322 26.85 10.81 -17.64
CA ILE A 322 26.23 10.03 -16.57
C ILE A 322 25.81 11.00 -15.47
N TYR A 323 24.52 11.01 -15.12
CA TYR A 323 23.98 11.92 -14.11
C TYR A 323 22.75 11.35 -13.42
N ASP A 324 22.54 11.76 -12.17
CA ASP A 324 21.28 11.51 -11.47
C ASP A 324 20.23 12.53 -11.95
N LYS A 325 19.02 12.06 -12.25
CA LYS A 325 17.86 12.86 -12.64
C LYS A 325 16.71 12.61 -11.68
N GLU A 326 16.12 13.69 -11.19
CA GLU A 326 14.90 13.63 -10.36
C GLU A 326 13.67 13.91 -11.23
N PHE A 327 12.72 12.99 -11.21
CA PHE A 327 11.38 13.15 -11.78
C PHE A 327 10.38 13.34 -10.66
N ILE A 328 9.58 14.40 -10.74
CA ILE A 328 8.48 14.65 -9.78
C ILE A 328 7.20 14.09 -10.39
N ILE A 329 6.64 13.06 -9.75
CA ILE A 329 5.40 12.40 -10.19
C ILE A 329 4.27 12.87 -9.27
N GLU A 330 3.30 13.58 -9.82
CA GLU A 330 2.05 13.92 -9.13
C GLU A 330 1.09 12.73 -9.16
N ALA A 331 0.72 12.23 -7.99
CA ALA A 331 -0.36 11.28 -7.80
C ALA A 331 -1.65 12.02 -7.44
N LYS A 332 -2.68 11.90 -8.29
CA LYS A 332 -3.98 12.54 -8.12
C LYS A 332 -5.07 11.48 -8.05
N ILE A 333 -5.88 11.53 -7.00
CA ILE A 333 -7.01 10.62 -6.86
C ILE A 333 -8.27 11.18 -7.54
N ASP A 334 -9.10 10.28 -8.07
CA ASP A 334 -10.50 10.59 -8.35
C ASP A 334 -11.27 10.64 -7.02
N GLU A 335 -11.54 11.86 -6.56
CA GLU A 335 -12.23 12.13 -5.28
C GLU A 335 -13.65 11.56 -5.20
N LYS A 336 -14.24 11.10 -6.32
CA LYS A 336 -15.56 10.45 -6.34
C LYS A 336 -15.47 8.95 -6.02
N ILE A 337 -14.30 8.35 -6.19
CA ILE A 337 -14.08 6.91 -6.08
C ILE A 337 -13.17 6.59 -4.89
N TYR A 338 -12.11 7.39 -4.71
CA TYR A 338 -11.05 7.16 -3.74
C TYR A 338 -10.81 8.36 -2.82
N LYS A 339 -10.19 8.06 -1.67
CA LYS A 339 -9.49 9.00 -0.80
C LYS A 339 -8.13 8.41 -0.41
N TRP A 340 -7.20 9.25 0.02
CA TRP A 340 -5.96 8.74 0.60
C TRP A 340 -6.21 8.11 1.97
N SER A 341 -5.34 7.20 2.39
CA SER A 341 -5.37 6.56 3.71
C SER A 341 -5.19 7.52 4.90
N ASP A 342 -4.78 8.76 4.63
CA ASP A 342 -4.75 9.89 5.58
C ASP A 342 -6.03 10.75 5.52
N GLU A 343 -7.07 10.25 4.85
CA GLU A 343 -8.38 10.88 4.67
C GLU A 343 -8.41 12.11 3.77
N THR A 344 -7.28 12.50 3.19
CA THR A 344 -7.20 13.67 2.30
C THR A 344 -7.54 13.32 0.85
N ILE A 345 -7.76 14.36 0.04
CA ILE A 345 -7.89 14.27 -1.42
C ILE A 345 -6.81 15.07 -2.17
N LEU A 346 -5.83 15.59 -1.43
CA LEU A 346 -4.82 16.47 -1.96
C LEU A 346 -3.90 15.71 -2.91
N THR A 347 -3.39 16.39 -3.95
CA THR A 347 -2.34 15.83 -4.80
C THR A 347 -1.11 15.54 -3.96
N LYS A 348 -0.48 14.40 -4.19
CA LYS A 348 0.76 14.01 -3.52
C LYS A 348 1.88 13.87 -4.54
N GLU A 349 3.11 14.16 -4.12
CA GLU A 349 4.27 14.16 -5.00
C GLU A 349 5.22 13.03 -4.63
N ILE A 350 5.66 12.28 -5.64
CA ILE A 350 6.64 11.22 -5.55
C ILE A 350 7.89 11.70 -6.27
N ASN A 351 9.00 11.77 -5.55
CA ASN A 351 10.29 12.16 -6.10
C ASN A 351 11.05 10.89 -6.49
N LEU A 352 11.12 10.63 -7.80
CA LEU A 352 11.83 9.50 -8.36
C LEU A 352 13.23 9.95 -8.79
N LEU A 353 14.25 9.51 -8.04
CA LEU A 353 15.65 9.69 -8.43
C LEU A 353 16.13 8.49 -9.24
N THR A 354 16.60 8.73 -10.45
CA THR A 354 17.15 7.70 -11.34
C THR A 354 18.49 8.09 -11.93
N LEU A 355 19.27 7.11 -12.38
CA LEU A 355 20.55 7.30 -13.06
C LEU A 355 20.35 7.24 -14.57
N ILE A 356 20.70 8.34 -15.26
CA ILE A 356 20.73 8.40 -16.71
C ILE A 356 22.17 8.21 -17.20
N ASP A 357 22.37 7.25 -18.09
CA ASP A 357 23.63 6.98 -18.80
C ASP A 357 23.43 7.28 -20.29
N SER A 358 23.61 8.54 -20.66
CA SER A 358 23.42 9.01 -22.03
C SER A 358 24.64 8.77 -22.93
N ARG A 359 25.63 7.99 -22.48
CA ARG A 359 26.78 7.64 -23.32
C ARG A 359 26.32 6.89 -24.58
N ILE A 360 27.07 7.04 -25.67
CA ILE A 360 26.76 6.35 -26.92
C ILE A 360 27.30 4.91 -26.83
N GLN A 361 26.47 3.94 -27.20
CA GLN A 361 26.86 2.53 -27.19
C GLN A 361 27.75 2.20 -28.41
N VAL A 362 28.94 1.65 -28.14
CA VAL A 362 29.86 1.10 -29.13
C VAL A 362 29.75 -0.42 -29.10
N LYS A 363 29.56 -1.04 -30.27
CA LYS A 363 29.41 -2.49 -30.38
C LYS A 363 30.76 -3.18 -30.47
N GLN A 364 31.08 -4.01 -29.49
CA GLN A 364 32.31 -4.80 -29.42
C GLN A 364 32.53 -5.60 -30.71
N ASN A 365 31.49 -6.27 -31.20
CA ASN A 365 31.59 -7.09 -32.43
C ASN A 365 31.92 -6.27 -33.68
N LEU A 366 31.48 -5.01 -33.77
CA LEU A 366 31.80 -4.16 -34.92
C LEU A 366 33.28 -3.77 -34.90
N VAL A 367 33.78 -3.37 -33.73
CA VAL A 367 35.21 -3.06 -33.53
C VAL A 367 36.08 -4.30 -33.83
N GLU A 368 35.68 -5.48 -33.33
CA GLU A 368 36.41 -6.72 -33.61
C GLU A 368 36.48 -7.02 -35.12
N ASN A 369 35.37 -6.86 -35.84
CA ASN A 369 35.32 -7.08 -37.28
C ASN A 369 36.18 -6.06 -38.06
N GLN A 370 36.14 -4.78 -37.70
CA GLN A 370 36.98 -3.74 -38.31
C GLN A 370 38.47 -4.08 -38.16
N LEU A 371 38.88 -4.52 -36.96
CA LEU A 371 40.26 -4.92 -36.71
C LEU A 371 40.64 -6.23 -37.45
N LYS A 372 39.74 -7.20 -37.55
CA LYS A 372 39.95 -8.44 -38.34
C LYS A 372 40.10 -8.14 -39.82
N ASP A 373 39.20 -7.34 -40.39
CA ASP A 373 39.21 -6.94 -41.80
C ASP A 373 40.52 -6.23 -42.18
N ALA A 374 41.12 -5.51 -41.22
CA ALA A 374 42.40 -4.85 -41.41
C ALA A 374 43.56 -5.82 -41.68
N VAL A 375 43.51 -7.05 -41.13
CA VAL A 375 44.67 -7.96 -41.03
C VAL A 375 44.46 -9.40 -41.53
N GLU A 376 43.24 -9.96 -41.52
CA GLU A 376 43.02 -11.40 -41.79
C GLU A 376 43.19 -11.77 -43.27
N SER A 377 42.88 -10.85 -44.18
CA SER A 377 42.97 -11.06 -45.63
C SER A 377 44.31 -10.63 -46.24
N LYS A 378 45.23 -10.09 -45.42
CA LYS A 378 46.51 -9.54 -45.86
C LYS A 378 47.68 -10.38 -45.37
N VAL A 379 48.76 -10.38 -46.15
CA VAL A 379 50.06 -10.90 -45.73
C VAL A 379 50.99 -9.72 -45.57
N PHE A 380 51.60 -9.60 -44.40
CA PHE A 380 52.47 -8.49 -44.06
C PHE A 380 53.93 -8.90 -44.15
N ALA A 381 54.79 -8.04 -44.70
CA ALA A 381 56.22 -8.30 -44.85
C ALA A 381 56.98 -8.08 -43.52
N SER A 382 56.36 -7.38 -42.56
CA SER A 382 56.93 -7.18 -41.22
C SER A 382 55.87 -6.94 -40.16
N GLN A 383 56.24 -7.11 -38.89
CA GLN A 383 55.40 -6.74 -37.75
C GLN A 383 55.07 -5.25 -37.74
N GLY A 384 55.99 -4.38 -38.17
CA GLY A 384 55.76 -2.93 -38.22
C GLY A 384 54.67 -2.54 -39.22
N GLU A 385 54.65 -3.19 -40.38
CA GLU A 385 53.60 -3.01 -41.39
C GLU A 385 52.23 -3.46 -40.86
N LEU A 386 52.20 -4.60 -40.14
CA LEU A 386 51.01 -5.10 -39.49
C LEU A 386 50.47 -4.14 -38.42
N VAL A 387 51.35 -3.60 -37.57
CA VAL A 387 51.00 -2.59 -36.56
C VAL A 387 50.41 -1.35 -37.23
N GLN A 388 51.05 -0.86 -38.29
CA GLN A 388 50.58 0.33 -39.00
C GLN A 388 49.19 0.10 -39.62
N ALA A 389 48.93 -1.08 -40.19
CA ALA A 389 47.61 -1.42 -40.72
C ALA A 389 46.51 -1.41 -39.65
N ILE A 390 46.80 -1.86 -38.43
CA ILE A 390 45.87 -1.77 -37.30
C ILE A 390 45.65 -0.32 -36.88
N LEU A 391 46.71 0.48 -36.78
CA LEU A 391 46.62 1.90 -36.39
C LEU A 391 45.90 2.75 -37.43
N ASP A 392 46.02 2.41 -38.72
CA ASP A 392 45.34 3.09 -39.82
C ASP A 392 43.86 2.66 -39.98
N THR A 393 43.42 1.67 -39.19
CA THR A 393 42.03 1.19 -39.24
C THR A 393 41.11 2.24 -38.63
N SER A 394 40.11 2.68 -39.41
CA SER A 394 39.04 3.52 -38.89
C SER A 394 38.10 2.67 -38.05
N LEU A 395 38.17 2.84 -36.73
CA LEU A 395 37.25 2.20 -35.78
C LEU A 395 35.95 2.99 -35.66
N GLU A 396 34.96 2.39 -34.97
CA GLU A 396 33.76 3.10 -34.50
C GLU A 396 34.11 4.40 -33.78
N GLU A 397 33.23 5.40 -33.90
CA GLU A 397 33.44 6.70 -33.27
C GLU A 397 33.63 6.55 -31.75
N GLY A 398 34.62 7.27 -31.22
CA GLY A 398 35.00 7.18 -29.80
C GLY A 398 35.92 6.01 -29.44
N ALA A 399 36.18 5.05 -30.33
CA ALA A 399 37.11 3.94 -30.09
C ALA A 399 38.53 4.23 -30.60
N THR A 400 39.54 3.98 -29.77
CA THR A 400 40.95 4.21 -30.08
C THR A 400 41.83 3.03 -29.66
N VAL A 401 42.75 2.63 -30.54
CA VAL A 401 43.78 1.63 -30.21
C VAL A 401 44.77 2.22 -29.21
N LEU A 402 44.85 1.64 -28.01
CA LEU A 402 45.84 2.02 -26.99
C LEU A 402 47.14 1.25 -27.12
N ASN A 403 47.07 -0.05 -27.41
CA ASN A 403 48.23 -0.92 -27.41
C ASN A 403 48.02 -2.12 -28.32
N ILE A 404 49.11 -2.61 -28.90
CA ILE A 404 49.15 -3.80 -29.76
C ILE A 404 50.28 -4.70 -29.27
N LYS A 405 49.96 -5.96 -28.93
CA LYS A 405 50.95 -6.99 -28.60
C LYS A 405 50.92 -8.07 -29.66
N ILE A 406 52.09 -8.44 -30.17
CA ILE A 406 52.24 -9.43 -31.24
C ILE A 406 53.03 -10.61 -30.72
N ASN A 407 52.47 -11.81 -30.85
CA ASN A 407 53.11 -13.09 -30.55
C ASN A 407 53.10 -13.95 -31.81
N VAL A 408 54.28 -14.29 -32.33
CA VAL A 408 54.44 -15.15 -33.51
C VAL A 408 54.72 -16.59 -33.06
N VAL A 409 53.90 -17.54 -33.50
CA VAL A 409 54.06 -18.98 -33.23
C VAL A 409 53.77 -19.76 -34.51
N ASP A 410 54.74 -20.53 -35.01
CA ASP A 410 54.59 -21.47 -36.13
C ASP A 410 53.81 -20.91 -37.34
N ASP A 411 54.29 -19.78 -37.88
CA ASP A 411 53.69 -19.02 -39.01
C ASP A 411 52.31 -18.36 -38.75
N GLU A 412 51.69 -18.59 -37.60
CA GLU A 412 50.53 -17.81 -37.14
C GLU A 412 50.98 -16.64 -36.26
N THR A 413 50.47 -15.45 -36.57
CA THR A 413 50.69 -14.25 -35.76
C THR A 413 49.43 -13.99 -34.93
N ASN A 414 49.53 -14.18 -33.62
CA ASN A 414 48.47 -13.83 -32.67
C ASN A 414 48.67 -12.39 -32.20
N ILE A 415 47.64 -11.58 -32.37
CA ILE A 415 47.65 -10.15 -32.09
C ILE A 415 46.65 -9.87 -30.99
N GLN A 416 47.09 -9.21 -29.93
CA GLN A 416 46.20 -8.66 -28.91
C GLN A 416 46.15 -7.15 -29.09
N VAL A 417 44.97 -6.63 -29.41
CA VAL A 417 44.72 -5.19 -29.58
C VAL A 417 43.91 -4.71 -28.39
N ILE A 418 44.46 -3.76 -27.62
CA ILE A 418 43.75 -3.10 -26.53
C ILE A 418 43.12 -1.83 -27.09
N VAL A 419 41.80 -1.74 -27.04
CA VAL A 419 41.03 -0.59 -27.50
C VAL A 419 40.37 0.07 -26.29
N ALA A 420 40.53 1.39 -26.16
CA ALA A 420 39.76 2.19 -25.22
C ALA A 420 38.66 2.95 -25.96
N ILE A 421 37.64 3.36 -25.21
CA ILE A 421 36.62 4.27 -25.70
C ILE A 421 36.60 5.53 -24.85
N ASP A 422 36.27 6.66 -25.47
CA ASP A 422 36.16 7.96 -24.80
C ASP A 422 35.04 7.97 -23.75
N GLY A 423 35.11 8.91 -22.80
CA GLY A 423 34.14 9.01 -21.69
C GLY A 423 32.68 9.23 -22.11
N GLU A 424 32.45 9.73 -23.32
CA GLU A 424 31.12 9.90 -23.92
C GLU A 424 30.52 8.60 -24.47
N TYR A 425 31.29 7.50 -24.44
CA TYR A 425 30.90 6.21 -25.01
C TYR A 425 30.92 5.10 -23.96
N ARG A 426 30.19 4.02 -24.23
CA ARG A 426 30.20 2.77 -23.45
C ARG A 426 30.23 1.55 -24.34
N TRP A 427 30.77 0.45 -23.85
CA TRP A 427 30.69 -0.84 -24.54
C TRP A 427 29.30 -1.46 -24.42
N ASP A 428 28.90 -2.25 -25.41
CA ASP A 428 27.69 -3.09 -25.39
C ASP A 428 27.86 -4.38 -24.56
N ILE A 429 28.50 -4.26 -23.40
CA ILE A 429 28.72 -5.35 -22.44
C ILE A 429 27.84 -5.15 -21.20
N LYS A 430 27.68 -6.21 -20.41
CA LYS A 430 26.76 -6.26 -19.26
C LYS A 430 26.86 -5.08 -18.28
N ASP A 431 28.06 -4.55 -18.07
CA ASP A 431 28.31 -3.51 -17.06
C ASP A 431 28.36 -2.08 -17.66
N ASP A 432 28.10 -1.93 -18.96
CA ASP A 432 28.13 -0.64 -19.67
C ASP A 432 29.40 0.19 -19.39
N SER A 433 30.54 -0.49 -19.22
CA SER A 433 31.78 0.19 -18.85
C SER A 433 32.37 0.94 -20.05
N ASN A 434 33.24 1.89 -19.76
CA ASN A 434 34.16 2.48 -20.73
C ASN A 434 35.60 1.96 -20.55
N GLU A 435 35.77 0.88 -19.77
CA GLU A 435 37.09 0.30 -19.54
C GLU A 435 37.65 -0.30 -20.84
N PRO A 436 38.97 -0.26 -21.06
CA PRO A 436 39.56 -0.81 -22.27
C PRO A 436 39.26 -2.31 -22.44
N LEU A 437 38.94 -2.72 -23.67
CA LEU A 437 38.76 -4.13 -24.04
C LEU A 437 39.96 -4.65 -24.83
N THR A 438 40.23 -5.96 -24.69
CA THR A 438 41.27 -6.65 -25.45
C THR A 438 40.63 -7.54 -26.52
N PHE A 439 41.04 -7.35 -27.75
CA PHE A 439 40.62 -8.14 -28.91
C PHE A 439 41.75 -9.05 -29.34
N GLU A 440 41.45 -10.33 -29.54
CA GLU A 440 42.41 -11.33 -30.03
C GLU A 440 42.15 -11.63 -31.50
N ILE A 441 43.15 -11.35 -32.34
CA ILE A 441 43.04 -11.43 -33.80
C ILE A 441 44.20 -12.26 -34.33
N LYS A 442 43.92 -13.05 -35.36
CA LYS A 442 44.95 -13.84 -36.04
C LYS A 442 45.33 -13.17 -37.35
N SER A 443 46.62 -13.18 -37.68
CA SER A 443 47.12 -12.79 -39.00
C SER A 443 48.34 -13.63 -39.39
N LYS A 444 48.91 -13.33 -40.56
CA LYS A 444 50.10 -13.97 -41.09
C LYS A 444 51.15 -12.92 -41.42
N VAL A 445 52.27 -12.98 -40.72
CA VAL A 445 53.48 -12.23 -41.05
C VAL A 445 54.45 -13.23 -41.68
N TYR A 446 54.73 -13.06 -42.97
CA TYR A 446 55.78 -13.80 -43.66
C TYR A 446 56.87 -12.82 -44.04
N ASP A 447 58.04 -12.96 -43.43
CA ASP A 447 59.21 -12.20 -43.88
C ASP A 447 59.64 -12.75 -45.25
N ASN A 448 59.17 -12.09 -46.30
CA ASN A 448 59.45 -12.43 -47.69
C ASN A 448 60.66 -11.66 -48.24
N ARG A 449 61.52 -11.16 -47.35
CA ARG A 449 62.74 -10.45 -47.71
C ARG A 449 63.91 -11.41 -47.74
N VAL A 450 64.79 -11.20 -48.71
CA VAL A 450 66.02 -11.98 -48.88
C VAL A 450 67.21 -11.04 -48.83
N ASP A 451 68.29 -11.43 -48.15
CA ASP A 451 69.51 -10.62 -48.07
C ASP A 451 70.43 -10.90 -49.27
N PHE A 452 70.65 -9.88 -50.10
CA PHE A 452 71.56 -9.97 -51.24
C PHE A 452 72.99 -10.33 -50.83
N SER A 453 73.50 -9.79 -49.71
CA SER A 453 74.85 -10.06 -49.23
C SER A 453 75.02 -11.52 -48.83
N GLU A 454 74.02 -12.12 -48.18
CA GLU A 454 74.05 -13.54 -47.83
C GLU A 454 73.98 -14.44 -49.07
N ALA A 455 73.08 -14.12 -50.01
CA ALA A 455 72.97 -14.83 -51.28
C ALA A 455 74.27 -14.74 -52.09
N ALA A 456 74.84 -13.54 -52.20
CA ALA A 456 76.10 -13.28 -52.90
C ALA A 456 77.26 -14.03 -52.27
N LYS A 457 77.34 -14.08 -50.94
CA LYS A 457 78.37 -14.82 -50.21
C LYS A 457 78.24 -16.32 -50.40
N SER A 458 77.01 -16.86 -50.37
CA SER A 458 76.72 -18.27 -50.63
C SER A 458 77.20 -18.68 -52.02
N LEU A 459 76.75 -17.97 -53.06
CA LEU A 459 77.15 -18.23 -54.44
C LEU A 459 78.66 -18.05 -54.64
N SER A 460 79.24 -16.98 -54.10
CA SER A 460 80.69 -16.74 -54.19
C SER A 460 81.51 -17.90 -53.61
N ASN A 461 81.05 -18.50 -52.51
CA ASN A 461 81.73 -19.65 -51.92
C ASN A 461 81.59 -20.90 -52.78
N THR A 462 80.38 -21.16 -53.31
CA THR A 462 80.13 -22.29 -54.21
C THR A 462 81.00 -22.20 -55.47
N PHE A 463 81.04 -21.06 -56.16
CA PHE A 463 81.86 -20.93 -57.36
C PHE A 463 83.36 -21.02 -57.08
N LYS A 464 83.84 -20.53 -55.93
CA LYS A 464 85.27 -20.58 -55.57
C LYS A 464 85.83 -21.99 -55.39
N THR A 465 85.00 -23.00 -55.16
CA THR A 465 85.47 -24.39 -54.99
C THR A 465 85.48 -25.17 -56.30
N GLU A 466 84.74 -24.71 -57.31
CA GLU A 466 84.57 -25.37 -58.59
C GLU A 466 85.59 -24.89 -59.64
N SER A 467 85.94 -25.79 -60.56
CA SER A 467 86.74 -25.49 -61.75
C SER A 467 86.01 -25.96 -63.00
N PHE A 468 85.96 -25.11 -64.02
CA PHE A 468 85.20 -25.37 -65.24
C PHE A 468 86.11 -25.38 -66.47
N ALA A 469 85.89 -26.31 -67.40
CA ALA A 469 86.68 -26.45 -68.62
C ALA A 469 86.31 -25.38 -69.67
N ASN A 470 85.05 -24.98 -69.73
CA ASN A 470 84.52 -24.04 -70.72
C ASN A 470 83.32 -23.24 -70.18
N LYS A 471 82.79 -22.33 -71.00
CA LYS A 471 81.67 -21.46 -70.63
C LYS A 471 80.36 -22.24 -70.51
N GLU A 472 80.18 -23.24 -71.36
CA GLU A 472 78.97 -24.09 -71.40
C GLU A 472 78.80 -24.88 -70.09
N GLU A 473 79.89 -25.35 -69.48
CA GLU A 473 79.87 -26.00 -68.16
C GLU A 473 79.47 -25.04 -67.03
N ILE A 474 79.85 -23.75 -67.13
CA ILE A 474 79.46 -22.73 -66.15
C ILE A 474 77.97 -22.43 -66.26
N GLU A 475 77.47 -22.25 -67.49
CA GLU A 475 76.06 -21.99 -67.77
C GLU A 475 75.19 -23.14 -67.25
N ALA A 476 75.55 -24.38 -67.58
CA ALA A 476 74.87 -25.56 -67.05
C ALA A 476 74.96 -25.65 -65.51
N PHE A 477 76.09 -25.27 -64.90
CA PHE A 477 76.21 -25.27 -63.43
C PHE A 477 75.31 -24.22 -62.76
N VAL A 478 75.18 -23.03 -63.37
CA VAL A 478 74.28 -21.96 -62.90
C VAL A 478 72.83 -22.42 -62.94
N GLU A 479 72.38 -23.09 -64.00
CA GLU A 479 71.01 -23.62 -64.12
C GLU A 479 70.63 -24.58 -62.98
N HIS A 480 71.62 -25.25 -62.37
CA HIS A 480 71.40 -26.18 -61.27
C HIS A 480 71.56 -25.53 -59.88
N GLN A 481 71.99 -24.27 -59.78
CA GLN A 481 72.09 -23.58 -58.50
C GLN A 481 70.72 -23.16 -58.00
N LYS A 482 70.49 -23.38 -56.70
CA LYS A 482 69.28 -22.95 -56.01
C LYS A 482 69.67 -22.13 -54.79
N VAL A 483 69.32 -20.85 -54.80
CA VAL A 483 69.29 -20.02 -53.60
C VAL A 483 67.83 -19.77 -53.26
N ASN A 484 67.43 -20.04 -52.02
CA ASN A 484 66.03 -19.98 -51.64
C ASN A 484 65.45 -18.58 -51.91
N GLY A 485 64.37 -18.51 -52.69
CA GLY A 485 63.69 -17.27 -53.02
C GLY A 485 64.38 -16.36 -54.05
N ILE A 486 65.45 -16.82 -54.72
CA ILE A 486 66.19 -16.05 -55.73
C ILE A 486 66.31 -16.84 -57.04
N ASP A 487 65.93 -16.21 -58.14
CA ASP A 487 66.15 -16.66 -59.50
C ASP A 487 67.54 -16.16 -59.96
N ILE A 488 68.34 -17.09 -60.51
CA ILE A 488 69.72 -16.84 -60.91
C ILE A 488 69.81 -16.95 -62.44
N GLU A 489 70.26 -15.88 -63.08
CA GLU A 489 70.49 -15.84 -64.53
C GLU A 489 71.99 -15.71 -64.81
N PHE A 490 72.49 -16.56 -65.70
CA PHE A 490 73.86 -16.46 -66.22
C PHE A 490 73.93 -15.39 -67.31
N VAL A 491 74.85 -14.44 -67.17
CA VAL A 491 75.03 -13.35 -68.16
C VAL A 491 76.21 -13.66 -69.07
N ASP A 492 77.40 -13.78 -68.49
CA ASP A 492 78.62 -14.13 -69.20
C ASP A 492 79.70 -14.67 -68.24
N ALA A 493 80.77 -15.19 -68.82
CA ALA A 493 81.98 -15.54 -68.10
C ALA A 493 83.20 -15.21 -68.96
N ASN A 494 84.25 -14.70 -68.31
CA ASN A 494 85.52 -14.35 -68.92
C ASN A 494 86.65 -15.04 -68.17
N GLY A 495 87.51 -15.78 -68.88
CA GLY A 495 88.61 -16.51 -68.28
C GLY A 495 89.02 -17.74 -69.07
N SER A 496 89.69 -18.66 -68.38
CA SER A 496 90.04 -19.98 -68.89
C SER A 496 90.22 -20.96 -67.74
N GLN A 497 90.16 -22.26 -68.04
CA GLN A 497 90.36 -23.32 -67.04
C GLN A 497 91.68 -23.15 -66.25
N GLU A 498 92.76 -22.73 -66.91
CA GLU A 498 94.10 -22.53 -66.30
C GLU A 498 94.22 -21.26 -65.44
N LYS A 499 93.41 -20.22 -65.73
CA LYS A 499 93.48 -18.91 -65.06
C LYS A 499 92.33 -18.65 -64.09
N GLY A 500 91.33 -19.55 -64.07
CA GLY A 500 90.07 -19.33 -63.39
C GLY A 500 89.11 -18.50 -64.23
N TRP A 501 87.86 -18.43 -63.78
CA TRP A 501 86.78 -17.74 -64.47
C TRP A 501 86.24 -16.60 -63.61
N ILE A 502 85.96 -15.46 -64.24
CA ILE A 502 85.13 -14.39 -63.69
C ILE A 502 83.74 -14.57 -64.30
N ILE A 503 82.74 -14.75 -63.46
CA ILE A 503 81.38 -15.13 -63.85
C ILE A 503 80.45 -14.00 -63.41
N ASN A 504 79.66 -13.47 -64.35
CA ASN A 504 78.66 -12.45 -64.07
C ASN A 504 77.27 -13.08 -64.07
N LEU A 505 76.55 -12.84 -62.98
CA LEU A 505 75.20 -13.34 -62.72
C LEU A 505 74.25 -12.17 -62.52
N ILE A 506 72.98 -12.38 -62.84
CA ILE A 506 71.87 -11.53 -62.39
C ILE A 506 71.07 -12.32 -61.37
N LEU A 507 70.87 -11.72 -60.20
CA LEU A 507 70.02 -12.26 -59.14
C LEU A 507 68.71 -11.47 -59.11
N THR A 508 67.58 -12.16 -59.16
CA THR A 508 66.26 -11.54 -59.06
C THR A 508 65.46 -12.25 -57.96
N PRO A 509 64.91 -11.54 -56.97
CA PRO A 509 63.98 -12.18 -56.03
C PRO A 509 62.80 -12.78 -56.79
N ASN A 510 62.37 -13.98 -56.41
CA ASN A 510 61.23 -14.62 -57.07
C ASN A 510 59.97 -13.78 -56.90
N LYS A 511 58.91 -14.05 -57.68
CA LYS A 511 57.66 -13.25 -57.72
C LYS A 511 57.03 -12.90 -56.35
N ASN A 512 57.31 -13.69 -55.31
CA ASN A 512 56.75 -13.49 -53.97
C ASN A 512 57.78 -12.95 -52.94
N MET A 513 59.01 -12.63 -53.38
CA MET A 513 60.12 -12.18 -52.54
C MET A 513 60.55 -10.75 -52.91
N THR A 514 61.20 -10.08 -51.97
CA THR A 514 61.88 -8.79 -52.18
C THR A 514 63.29 -8.86 -51.59
N TRP A 515 64.16 -7.94 -51.94
CA TRP A 515 65.41 -7.74 -51.20
C TRP A 515 65.13 -7.16 -49.81
N SER A 516 66.13 -7.21 -48.92
CA SER A 516 66.05 -6.60 -47.60
C SER A 516 65.76 -5.08 -47.62
N ASP A 517 66.01 -4.41 -48.75
CA ASP A 517 65.64 -3.01 -49.01
C ASP A 517 64.20 -2.80 -49.53
N GLY A 518 63.42 -3.88 -49.67
CA GLY A 518 62.03 -3.86 -50.13
C GLY A 518 61.86 -3.82 -51.65
N THR A 519 62.94 -3.82 -52.43
CA THR A 519 62.86 -3.81 -53.90
C THR A 519 62.77 -5.21 -54.48
N ASN A 520 62.15 -5.35 -55.65
CA ASN A 520 62.22 -6.57 -56.47
C ASN A 520 63.03 -6.33 -57.75
N SER A 521 64.02 -5.44 -57.69
CA SER A 521 64.88 -5.16 -58.83
C SER A 521 66.01 -6.17 -58.92
N SER A 522 66.28 -6.65 -60.13
CA SER A 522 67.43 -7.52 -60.37
C SER A 522 68.76 -6.83 -59.98
N GLN A 523 69.64 -7.57 -59.31
CA GLN A 523 70.97 -7.11 -58.90
C GLN A 523 72.07 -7.93 -59.59
N LYS A 524 73.15 -7.25 -59.99
CA LYS A 524 74.30 -7.92 -60.64
C LYS A 524 75.27 -8.45 -59.60
N LEU A 525 75.71 -9.68 -59.77
CA LEU A 525 76.73 -10.31 -58.94
C LEU A 525 77.89 -10.80 -59.81
N MET A 526 79.12 -10.48 -59.40
CA MET A 526 80.34 -11.01 -60.00
C MET A 526 80.98 -11.99 -59.03
N VAL A 527 81.21 -13.23 -59.49
CA VAL A 527 81.88 -14.29 -58.71
C VAL A 527 83.10 -14.82 -59.46
N THR A 528 84.02 -15.45 -58.73
CA THR A 528 85.24 -16.04 -59.30
C THR A 528 85.27 -17.53 -59.06
N ALA A 529 85.54 -18.32 -60.10
CA ALA A 529 85.76 -19.75 -60.00
C ALA A 529 87.25 -20.13 -60.02
N LYS A 530 87.56 -21.29 -59.45
CA LYS A 530 88.93 -21.76 -59.25
C LYS A 530 89.58 -22.15 -60.59
N ALA A 531 90.87 -21.85 -60.74
CA ALA A 531 91.70 -22.42 -61.80
C ALA A 531 91.93 -23.93 -61.56
N ALA A 532 91.82 -24.75 -62.59
CA ALA A 532 92.26 -26.14 -62.51
C ALA A 532 93.78 -26.18 -62.33
N LYS A 533 94.25 -26.96 -61.36
CA LYS A 533 95.69 -27.17 -61.12
C LYS A 533 96.24 -28.26 -62.01
#